data_AF-A0A9E1FF42-F1
#
_entry.id   AF-A0A9E1FF42-F1
#
_cell.length_a   1.000
_cell.length_b   1.000
_cell.length_c   1.000
_cell.angle_alpha   90.00
_cell.angle_beta   90.00
_cell.angle_gamma   90.00
#
_symmetry.space_group_name_H-M   'P 1'
#
loop_
_entity.id
_entity.type
_entity.pdbx_description
1 polymer ?
#
loop_
_entity_poly.entity_id
_entity_poly.type
_entity_poly.pdbx_seq_one_letter_code
_entity_poly.pdbx_strand_id
1 'polypeptide(L)'
;MSTFSDIYIVIKDLLGVAKKAKNQAIVDLTMDLQGKFFELREDNENLQQQIKQMQEQIEELTKVPEIEDKIQYSPKGFFTLSDENPKIPYCSCCWKLEHKLVPLSQNKNWFQYKCGHCKTDVIVITDDGKELK
;
A
#
# COMPACT_ATOMS: atom_id res chain seq x y z
N MET A 1 -21.84 16.68 5.82
CA MET A 1 -23.07 16.44 6.59
C MET A 1 -23.11 14.94 6.89
N SER A 2 -23.15 14.55 8.16
CA SER A 2 -23.08 13.14 8.55
C SER A 2 -24.49 12.53 8.47
N THR A 3 -24.84 12.06 7.28
CA THR A 3 -26.12 11.40 6.95
C THR A 3 -26.50 10.30 7.95
N PHE A 4 -25.50 9.65 8.56
CA PHE A 4 -25.69 8.67 9.63
C PHE A 4 -26.34 9.28 10.89
N SER A 5 -25.84 10.42 11.35
CA SER A 5 -26.38 11.11 12.53
C SER A 5 -27.83 11.54 12.29
N ASP A 6 -28.12 12.00 11.08
CA ASP A 6 -29.44 12.49 10.70
C ASP A 6 -30.47 11.34 10.71
N ILE A 7 -30.12 10.19 10.15
CA ILE A 7 -31.01 9.00 10.14
C ILE A 7 -31.20 8.45 11.56
N TYR A 8 -30.15 8.42 12.39
CA TYR A 8 -30.27 7.98 13.79
C TYR A 8 -31.22 8.87 14.60
N ILE A 9 -31.15 10.19 14.40
CA ILE A 9 -32.05 11.15 15.05
C ILE A 9 -33.49 10.88 14.63
N VAL A 10 -33.75 10.65 13.33
CA VAL A 10 -35.09 10.32 12.83
C VAL A 10 -35.66 9.05 13.48
N ILE A 11 -34.85 7.99 13.57
CA ILE A 11 -35.27 6.73 14.22
C ILE A 11 -35.58 6.96 15.71
N LYS A 12 -34.75 7.73 16.41
CA LYS A 12 -34.95 8.07 17.83
C LYS A 12 -36.22 8.90 18.04
N ASP A 13 -36.48 9.86 17.17
CA ASP A 13 -37.66 10.72 17.25
C ASP A 13 -38.94 9.92 16.95
N LEU A 14 -38.89 9.03 15.96
CA LEU A 14 -39.98 8.09 15.65
C LEU A 14 -40.32 7.23 16.87
N LEU A 15 -39.30 6.68 17.55
CA LEU A 15 -39.48 5.89 18.77
C LEU A 15 -40.10 6.73 19.89
N GLY A 16 -39.68 7.98 20.03
CA GLY A 16 -40.21 8.93 21.01
C GLY A 16 -41.69 9.24 20.77
N VAL A 17 -42.08 9.49 19.52
CA VAL A 17 -43.48 9.73 19.13
C VAL A 17 -44.33 8.47 19.35
N ALA A 18 -43.84 7.30 18.93
CA ALA A 18 -44.54 6.03 19.09
C ALA A 18 -44.84 5.71 20.55
N LYS A 19 -43.86 5.93 21.44
CA LYS A 19 -44.03 5.77 22.90
C LYS A 19 -45.07 6.73 23.47
N LYS A 20 -45.03 8.01 23.08
CA LYS A 20 -46.02 9.01 23.52
C LYS A 20 -47.43 8.67 23.06
N ALA A 21 -47.55 8.14 21.84
CA ALA A 21 -48.82 7.69 21.28
C ALA A 21 -49.29 6.33 21.83
N LYS A 22 -48.50 5.66 22.70
CA LYS A 22 -48.75 4.30 23.20
C LYS A 22 -49.02 3.28 22.08
N ASN A 23 -48.38 3.47 20.92
CA ASN A 23 -48.54 2.58 19.77
C ASN A 23 -47.44 1.51 19.79
N GLN A 24 -47.75 0.35 20.35
CA GLN A 24 -46.78 -0.74 20.50
C GLN A 24 -46.27 -1.27 19.15
N ALA A 25 -47.13 -1.38 18.14
CA ALA A 25 -46.73 -1.88 16.83
C ALA A 25 -45.66 -0.99 16.16
N ILE A 26 -45.78 0.33 16.32
CA ILE A 26 -44.75 1.26 15.80
C ILE A 26 -43.48 1.20 16.65
N VAL A 27 -43.58 1.01 17.97
CA VAL A 27 -42.40 0.82 18.83
C VAL A 27 -41.59 -0.39 18.37
N ASP A 28 -42.25 -1.53 18.15
CA ASP A 28 -41.59 -2.78 17.74
C ASP A 28 -40.94 -2.62 16.36
N LEU A 29 -41.65 -2.02 15.39
CA LEU A 29 -41.11 -1.74 14.06
C LEU A 29 -39.91 -0.78 14.10
N THR A 30 -39.96 0.23 14.98
CA THR A 30 -38.87 1.20 15.12
C THR A 30 -37.63 0.57 15.74
N MET A 31 -37.81 -0.38 16.67
CA MET A 31 -36.70 -1.16 17.24
C MET A 31 -36.04 -2.07 16.21
N ASP A 32 -36.83 -2.75 15.37
CA ASP A 32 -36.31 -3.55 14.25
C ASP A 32 -35.53 -2.67 13.24
N LEU A 33 -36.10 -1.52 12.89
CA LEU A 33 -35.44 -0.54 12.03
C LEU A 33 -34.11 -0.06 12.63
N GLN A 34 -34.09 0.20 13.93
CA GLN A 34 -32.88 0.61 14.65
C GLN A 34 -31.81 -0.49 14.60
N GLY A 35 -32.20 -1.76 14.79
CA GLY A 35 -31.29 -2.91 14.68
C GLY A 35 -30.66 -2.99 13.29
N LYS A 36 -31.47 -3.02 12.24
CA LYS A 36 -31.01 -3.06 10.83
C LYS A 36 -30.13 -1.86 10.47
N PHE A 37 -30.42 -0.69 11.01
CA PHE A 37 -29.60 0.50 10.78
C PHE A 37 -28.20 0.37 11.39
N PHE A 38 -28.06 -0.26 12.56
CA PHE A 38 -26.76 -0.54 13.15
C PHE A 38 -26.00 -1.63 12.41
N GLU A 39 -26.67 -2.69 11.98
CA GLU A 39 -26.05 -3.74 11.13
C GLU A 39 -25.49 -3.14 9.84
N LEU A 40 -26.29 -2.34 9.13
CA LEU A 40 -25.85 -1.66 7.91
C LEU A 40 -24.68 -0.71 8.15
N ARG A 41 -24.61 -0.09 9.32
CA ARG A 41 -23.49 0.78 9.69
C ARG A 41 -22.21 -0.03 9.87
N GLU A 42 -22.29 -1.12 10.62
CA GLU A 42 -21.15 -2.01 10.87
C GLU A 42 -20.62 -2.60 9.56
N ASP A 43 -21.52 -3.07 8.69
CA ASP A 43 -21.17 -3.57 7.35
C ASP A 43 -20.49 -2.49 6.51
N ASN A 44 -20.98 -1.26 6.53
CA ASN A 44 -20.39 -0.15 5.79
C ASN A 44 -18.99 0.21 6.33
N GLU A 45 -18.82 0.27 7.65
CA GLU A 45 -17.51 0.51 8.28
C GLU A 45 -16.51 -0.61 7.90
N ASN A 46 -16.94 -1.87 7.91
CA ASN A 46 -16.11 -3.01 7.51
C ASN A 46 -15.74 -2.96 6.03
N LEU A 47 -16.71 -2.69 5.14
CA LEU A 47 -16.46 -2.54 3.71
C LEU A 47 -15.50 -1.38 3.40
N GLN A 48 -15.63 -0.24 4.09
CA GLN A 48 -14.70 0.88 3.94
C GLN A 48 -13.28 0.50 4.36
N GLN A 49 -13.12 -0.28 5.43
CA GLN A 49 -11.80 -0.78 5.85
C GLN A 49 -11.19 -1.71 4.81
N GLN A 50 -11.98 -2.65 4.27
CA GLN A 50 -11.53 -3.57 3.22
C GLN A 50 -11.13 -2.82 1.93
N ILE A 51 -11.93 -1.84 1.52
CA ILE A 51 -11.61 -0.99 0.37
C ILE A 51 -10.28 -0.27 0.58
N LYS A 52 -10.07 0.30 1.77
CA LYS A 52 -8.80 0.98 2.10
C LYS A 52 -7.61 0.03 2.04
N GLN A 53 -7.72 -1.16 2.63
CA GLN A 53 -6.66 -2.17 2.60
C GLN A 53 -6.35 -2.63 1.17
N MET A 54 -7.39 -2.85 0.35
CA MET A 54 -7.21 -3.21 -1.06
C MET A 54 -6.55 -2.08 -1.86
N GLN A 55 -6.92 -0.82 -1.61
CA GLN A 55 -6.29 0.33 -2.25
C GLN A 55 -4.81 0.44 -1.89
N GLU A 56 -4.45 0.23 -0.61
CA GLU A 56 -3.06 0.20 -0.15
C GLU A 56 -2.27 -0.92 -0.86
N GLN A 57 -2.85 -2.12 -0.97
CA GLN A 57 -2.22 -3.24 -1.70
C GLN A 57 -2.07 -2.97 -3.20
N ILE A 58 -3.07 -2.37 -3.84
CA ILE A 58 -3.00 -1.98 -5.25
C ILE A 58 -1.87 -0.96 -5.44
N GLU A 59 -1.78 0.06 -4.58
CA GLU A 59 -0.73 1.08 -4.66
C GLU A 59 0.68 0.47 -4.51
N GLU A 60 0.84 -0.50 -3.61
CA GLU A 60 2.09 -1.27 -3.47
C GLU A 60 2.43 -2.07 -4.73
N LEU A 61 1.43 -2.71 -5.34
CA LEU A 61 1.62 -3.52 -6.55
C LEU A 61 1.86 -2.66 -7.79
N THR A 62 1.29 -1.46 -7.90
CA THR A 62 1.52 -0.54 -9.03
C THR A 62 2.89 0.12 -9.00
N LYS A 63 3.53 0.24 -7.83
CA LYS A 63 4.89 0.81 -7.71
C LYS A 63 5.96 -0.05 -8.39
N VAL A 64 5.78 -1.37 -8.41
CA VAL A 64 6.75 -2.29 -9.03
C VAL A 64 6.91 -2.05 -10.55
N PRO A 65 5.84 -2.10 -11.37
CA PRO A 65 5.94 -1.86 -12.81
C PRO A 65 6.41 -0.43 -13.14
N GLU A 66 5.99 0.59 -12.36
CA GLU A 66 6.46 1.97 -12.57
C GLU A 66 7.97 2.12 -12.37
N ILE A 67 8.55 1.38 -11.42
CA ILE A 67 10.00 1.36 -11.21
C ILE A 67 10.66 0.52 -12.30
N GLU A 68 10.08 -0.62 -12.69
CA GLU A 68 10.63 -1.50 -13.72
C GLU A 68 10.82 -0.80 -15.08
N ASP A 69 9.88 0.06 -15.47
CA ASP A 69 9.98 0.90 -16.68
C ASP A 69 11.16 1.90 -16.63
N LYS A 70 11.64 2.25 -15.43
CA LYS A 70 12.73 3.20 -15.19
C LYS A 70 14.07 2.51 -15.00
N ILE A 71 14.09 1.19 -14.88
CA ILE A 71 15.32 0.43 -14.61
C ILE A 71 16.19 0.36 -15.86
N GLN A 72 17.41 0.86 -15.73
CA GLN A 72 18.48 0.71 -16.69
C GLN A 72 19.49 -0.32 -16.17
N TYR A 73 19.41 -1.55 -16.69
CA TYR A 73 20.35 -2.60 -16.34
C TYR A 73 21.74 -2.30 -16.90
N SER A 74 22.73 -2.27 -16.01
CA SER A 74 24.13 -2.22 -16.41
C SER A 74 24.66 -3.63 -16.68
N PRO A 75 25.49 -3.84 -17.72
CA PRO A 75 26.20 -5.11 -17.92
C PRO A 75 27.12 -5.48 -16.74
N LYS A 76 27.38 -4.52 -15.84
CA LYS A 76 28.24 -4.64 -14.66
C LYS A 76 27.53 -5.26 -13.44
N GLY A 77 26.33 -5.81 -13.61
CA GLY A 77 25.61 -6.58 -12.58
C GLY A 77 24.82 -5.74 -11.57
N PHE A 78 24.64 -4.44 -11.81
CA PHE A 78 23.75 -3.55 -11.05
C PHE A 78 22.81 -2.82 -12.00
N PHE A 79 21.84 -2.07 -11.48
CA PHE A 79 21.00 -1.19 -12.30
C PHE A 79 20.94 0.23 -11.72
N THR A 80 20.55 1.18 -12.55
CA THR A 80 20.27 2.57 -12.17
C THR A 80 18.86 2.93 -12.59
N LEU A 81 18.28 3.98 -12.01
CA LEU A 81 16.99 4.52 -12.44
C LEU A 81 17.22 5.68 -13.40
N SER A 82 16.44 5.76 -14.50
CA SER A 82 16.54 6.82 -15.52
C SER A 82 16.23 8.21 -14.99
N ASP A 83 15.38 8.29 -13.97
CA ASP A 83 14.78 9.52 -13.45
C ASP A 83 15.61 10.12 -12.31
N GLU A 84 16.46 9.29 -11.70
CA GLU A 84 17.38 9.69 -10.64
C GLU A 84 18.76 9.98 -11.24
N ASN A 85 19.56 10.77 -10.53
CA ASN A 85 20.95 11.05 -10.92
C ASN A 85 21.65 9.71 -11.24
N PRO A 86 22.19 9.48 -12.45
CA PRO A 86 22.63 8.15 -12.96
C PRO A 86 23.88 7.56 -12.26
N LYS A 87 24.10 7.94 -11.01
CA LYS A 87 25.26 7.63 -10.18
C LYS A 87 24.95 6.72 -9.00
N ILE A 88 23.69 6.39 -8.72
CA ILE A 88 23.32 5.50 -7.61
C ILE A 88 23.10 4.09 -8.15
N PRO A 89 24.07 3.16 -7.99
CA PRO A 89 23.89 1.78 -8.39
C PRO A 89 23.02 1.03 -7.37
N TYR A 90 21.99 0.35 -7.84
CA TYR A 90 21.08 -0.47 -7.05
C TYR A 90 21.35 -1.96 -7.22
N CYS A 91 21.04 -2.74 -6.18
CA CYS A 91 21.25 -4.18 -6.16
C CYS A 91 20.20 -4.91 -7.02
N SER A 92 20.64 -5.44 -8.16
CA SER A 92 19.86 -6.29 -9.08
C SER A 92 19.29 -7.54 -8.40
N CYS A 93 20.01 -8.13 -7.46
CA CYS A 93 19.55 -9.30 -6.69
C CYS A 93 18.37 -8.96 -5.76
N CYS A 94 18.46 -7.87 -5.00
CA CYS A 94 17.38 -7.43 -4.12
C CYS A 94 16.13 -6.98 -4.90
N TRP A 95 16.32 -6.39 -6.07
CA TRP A 95 15.20 -6.08 -6.95
C TRP A 95 14.53 -7.34 -7.49
N LYS A 96 15.30 -8.29 -8.05
CA LYS A 96 14.74 -9.51 -8.66
C LYS A 96 14.01 -10.42 -7.68
N LEU A 97 14.45 -10.49 -6.42
CA LEU A 97 13.87 -11.38 -5.41
C LEU A 97 12.79 -10.72 -4.56
N GLU A 98 12.95 -9.44 -4.23
CA GLU A 98 12.11 -8.75 -3.24
C GLU A 98 11.50 -7.44 -3.77
N HIS A 99 11.78 -7.04 -5.02
CA HIS A 99 11.42 -5.73 -5.59
C HIS A 99 11.85 -4.55 -4.69
N LYS A 100 13.00 -4.70 -4.01
CA LYS A 100 13.57 -3.68 -3.13
C LYS A 100 14.68 -2.89 -3.82
N LEU A 101 14.53 -1.58 -3.82
CA LEU A 101 15.58 -0.63 -4.23
C LEU A 101 16.62 -0.51 -3.11
N VAL A 102 17.62 -1.39 -3.15
CA VAL A 102 18.74 -1.35 -2.18
C VAL A 102 19.95 -0.70 -2.84
N PRO A 103 20.36 0.51 -2.41
CA PRO A 103 21.55 1.15 -2.95
C PRO A 103 22.79 0.35 -2.56
N LEU A 104 23.69 0.15 -3.52
CA LEU A 104 24.95 -0.51 -3.30
C LEU A 104 25.94 0.46 -2.65
N SER A 105 26.63 0.01 -1.61
CA SER A 105 27.71 0.76 -0.98
C SER A 105 29.02 0.44 -1.67
N GLN A 106 29.78 1.47 -2.02
CA GLN A 106 31.14 1.29 -2.54
C GLN A 106 32.02 0.68 -1.44
N ASN A 107 32.77 -0.37 -1.78
CA ASN A 107 33.75 -0.99 -0.88
C ASN A 107 35.09 -0.22 -0.95
N LYS A 108 36.17 -0.78 -0.40
CA LYS A 108 37.52 -0.16 -0.41
C LYS A 108 37.99 0.27 -1.81
N ASN A 109 37.58 -0.47 -2.84
CA ASN A 109 37.94 -0.22 -4.23
C ASN A 109 36.77 0.39 -4.99
N TRP A 110 37.05 1.32 -5.91
CA TRP A 110 36.03 2.03 -6.71
C TRP A 110 35.23 1.15 -7.68
N PHE A 111 35.75 -0.03 -8.01
CA PHE A 111 35.10 -1.02 -8.88
C PHE A 111 34.39 -2.14 -8.10
N GLN A 112 34.39 -2.09 -6.76
CA GLN A 112 33.74 -3.09 -5.91
C GLN A 112 32.61 -2.47 -5.13
N TYR A 113 31.43 -3.04 -5.27
CA TYR A 113 30.22 -2.62 -4.59
C TYR A 113 29.69 -3.76 -3.73
N LYS A 114 29.06 -3.41 -2.61
CA LYS A 114 28.47 -4.37 -1.69
C LYS A 114 27.05 -3.98 -1.33
N CYS A 115 26.15 -4.95 -1.41
CA CYS A 115 24.77 -4.77 -0.95
C CYS A 115 24.70 -4.89 0.58
N GLY A 116 24.15 -3.88 1.25
CA GLY A 116 23.94 -3.92 2.70
C GLY A 116 22.84 -4.91 3.14
N HIS A 117 21.93 -5.27 2.23
CA HIS A 117 20.80 -6.17 2.51
C HIS A 117 21.15 -7.64 2.29
N CYS A 118 21.42 -8.04 1.04
CA CYS A 118 21.71 -9.44 0.69
C CYS A 118 23.21 -9.81 0.76
N LYS A 119 24.09 -8.85 1.09
CA LYS A 119 25.56 -9.05 1.18
C LYS A 119 26.23 -9.50 -0.13
N THR A 120 25.53 -9.43 -1.27
CA THR A 120 26.11 -9.71 -2.58
C THR A 120 27.19 -8.68 -2.90
N ASP A 121 28.35 -9.17 -3.33
CA ASP A 121 29.43 -8.35 -3.86
C ASP A 121 29.27 -8.23 -5.38
N VAL A 122 29.31 -7.00 -5.89
CA VAL A 122 29.22 -6.67 -7.31
C VAL A 122 30.56 -6.11 -7.75
N ILE A 123 31.23 -6.81 -8.66
CA ILE A 123 32.52 -6.41 -9.21
C ILE A 123 32.29 -5.84 -10.60
N VAL A 124 32.67 -4.58 -10.80
CA VAL A 124 32.59 -3.92 -12.10
C VAL A 124 33.73 -4.43 -12.98
N ILE A 125 33.37 -5.14 -14.05
CA ILE A 125 34.28 -5.55 -15.11
C ILE A 125 34.25 -4.55 -16.28
N THR A 126 35.33 -4.46 -17.04
CA THR A 126 35.36 -3.74 -18.32
C THR A 126 34.62 -4.53 -19.40
N ASP A 127 34.28 -3.86 -20.51
CA ASP A 127 33.63 -4.49 -21.67
C ASP A 127 34.46 -5.65 -22.27
N ASP A 128 35.77 -5.68 -22.00
CA ASP A 128 36.68 -6.78 -22.36
C ASP A 128 36.64 -7.98 -21.40
N GLY A 129 35.72 -7.98 -20.42
CA GLY A 129 35.57 -9.03 -19.41
C GLY A 129 36.71 -9.10 -18.40
N LYS A 130 37.57 -8.07 -18.35
CA LYS A 130 38.67 -8.00 -17.39
C LYS A 130 38.24 -7.23 -16.14
N GLU A 131 38.66 -7.72 -14.98
CA GLU A 131 38.58 -6.95 -13.75
C GLU A 131 39.40 -5.66 -13.90
N LEU A 132 38.82 -4.54 -13.48
CA LEU A 132 39.53 -3.27 -13.32
C LEU A 132 40.51 -3.43 -12.16
N LYS A 133 41.75 -3.86 -12.45
CA LYS A 133 42.84 -3.93 -11.46
C LYS A 133 43.46 -2.56 -11.22
#